data_AF-A0A3D5G7K7-F1
#
_entry.id   AF-A0A3D5G7K7-F1
#
_cell.length_a   1.000
_cell.length_b   1.000
_cell.length_c   1.000
_cell.angle_alpha   90.00
_cell.angle_beta   90.00
_cell.angle_gamma   90.00
#
_symmetry.space_group_name_H-M   'P 1'
#
loop_
_entity.id
_entity.type
_entity.pdbx_description
1 polymer ?
#
loop_
_entity_poly.entity_id
_entity_poly.type
_entity_poly.pdbx_seq_one_letter_code
_entity_poly.pdbx_strand_id
1 'polypeptide(L)'
;MVRASLVGTEARHRNPGTDLIDNPHSSDTIAELNSGKLLMVDGRRRNGLILIKHFHAEFAGPGAAVGGAFDLDSQEAIPVGDFCLVYLQSPEERQKAFGIRRHWVRLTEQLTAKPAALERSQMLLTQFEQYFDAATVVQIPDRALALLIGVFPQTIRRARQSDR
;
A
#
# COMPACT_ATOMS: atom_id res chain seq x y z
N MET A 1 -42.28 3.38 37.02
CA MET A 1 -41.95 3.38 35.58
C MET A 1 -40.61 4.09 35.39
N VAL A 2 -39.51 3.35 35.51
CA VAL A 2 -38.17 3.80 35.12
C VAL A 2 -37.53 2.61 34.41
N ARG A 3 -37.38 2.69 33.09
CA ARG A 3 -36.79 1.64 32.26
C ARG A 3 -35.27 1.73 32.37
N ALA A 4 -34.66 0.62 32.79
CA ALA A 4 -33.25 0.34 32.58
C ALA A 4 -33.00 0.12 31.09
N SER A 5 -32.03 0.83 30.52
CA SER A 5 -31.47 0.52 29.21
C SER A 5 -30.01 0.15 29.38
N LEU A 6 -29.77 -1.16 29.35
CA LEU A 6 -28.49 -1.78 29.07
C LEU A 6 -28.07 -1.37 27.66
N VAL A 7 -26.96 -0.65 27.51
CA VAL A 7 -26.24 -0.59 26.23
C VAL A 7 -25.16 -1.65 26.32
N GLY A 8 -25.42 -2.75 25.62
CA GLY A 8 -24.53 -3.89 25.51
C GLY A 8 -23.20 -3.49 24.91
N THR A 9 -22.14 -3.89 25.58
CA THR A 9 -20.79 -3.98 25.05
C THR A 9 -20.82 -5.04 23.93
N GLU A 10 -20.94 -4.62 22.68
CA GLU A 10 -20.75 -5.53 21.55
C GLU A 10 -19.27 -5.90 21.48
N ALA A 11 -18.94 -7.02 22.11
CA ALA A 11 -17.71 -7.75 21.91
C ALA A 11 -17.65 -8.14 20.41
N ARG A 12 -16.85 -7.40 19.65
CA ARG A 12 -16.47 -7.79 18.29
C ARG A 12 -15.90 -9.21 18.35
N HIS A 13 -16.59 -10.14 17.72
CA HIS A 13 -16.18 -11.52 17.55
C HIS A 13 -14.78 -11.54 16.92
N ARG A 14 -13.73 -11.80 17.71
CA ARG A 14 -12.40 -12.06 17.17
C ARG A 14 -12.44 -13.43 16.52
N ASN A 15 -12.30 -13.48 15.19
CA ASN A 15 -12.05 -14.73 14.50
C ASN A 15 -10.63 -15.20 14.86
N PRO A 16 -10.44 -16.44 15.34
CA PRO A 16 -9.11 -17.00 15.56
C PRO A 16 -8.55 -17.39 14.18
N GLY A 17 -7.66 -16.58 13.61
CA GLY A 17 -7.03 -16.94 12.32
C GLY A 17 -6.12 -15.90 11.66
N THR A 18 -6.15 -14.63 12.06
CA THR A 18 -5.23 -13.59 11.56
C THR A 18 -5.24 -12.45 12.56
N ASP A 19 -4.12 -12.18 13.23
CA ASP A 19 -3.98 -10.89 13.92
C ASP A 19 -3.93 -9.81 12.83
N LEU A 20 -4.97 -8.97 12.79
CA LEU A 20 -5.12 -7.91 11.80
C LEU A 20 -4.66 -6.59 12.42
N ILE A 21 -3.93 -5.81 11.64
CA ILE A 21 -3.61 -4.42 11.96
C ILE A 21 -4.42 -3.55 10.99
N ASP A 22 -5.61 -3.14 11.42
CA ASP A 22 -6.53 -2.32 10.63
C ASP A 22 -6.16 -0.83 10.69
N ASN A 23 -6.06 -0.18 9.52
CA ASN A 23 -5.80 1.26 9.37
C ASN A 23 -4.70 1.83 10.29
N PRO A 24 -3.49 1.23 10.33
CA PRO A 24 -2.40 1.82 11.10
C PRO A 24 -2.05 3.21 10.54
N HIS A 25 -1.77 4.16 11.43
CA HIS A 25 -1.21 5.44 11.02
C HIS A 25 0.17 5.23 10.36
N SER A 26 0.60 6.15 9.50
CA SER A 26 1.88 6.03 8.77
C SER A 26 3.09 5.87 9.69
N SER A 27 3.11 6.57 10.83
CA SER A 27 4.17 6.45 11.85
C SER A 27 4.22 5.06 12.49
N ASP A 28 3.05 4.50 12.79
CA ASP A 28 2.91 3.18 13.43
C ASP A 28 3.29 2.08 12.44
N THR A 29 2.93 2.28 11.16
CA THR A 29 3.31 1.40 10.06
C THR A 29 4.83 1.35 9.90
N ILE A 30 5.50 2.51 9.88
CA ILE A 30 6.96 2.56 9.76
C ILE A 30 7.65 1.94 10.97
N ALA A 31 7.18 2.21 12.19
CA ALA A 31 7.74 1.59 13.39
C ALA A 31 7.62 0.06 13.35
N GLU A 32 6.48 -0.46 12.90
CA GLU A 32 6.26 -1.90 12.78
C GLU A 32 7.16 -2.52 11.70
N LEU A 33 7.35 -1.87 10.54
CA LEU A 33 8.26 -2.35 9.51
C LEU A 33 9.73 -2.34 9.98
N ASN A 34 10.14 -1.26 10.66
CA ASN A 34 11.49 -1.12 11.21
C ASN A 34 11.77 -2.06 12.39
N SER A 35 10.74 -2.67 12.98
CA SER A 35 10.91 -3.75 13.96
C SER A 35 11.45 -5.04 13.33
N GLY A 36 11.50 -5.13 12.00
CA GLY A 36 11.97 -6.31 11.27
C GLY A 36 10.95 -7.45 11.18
N LYS A 37 9.72 -7.24 11.66
CA LYS A 37 8.62 -8.19 11.47
C LYS A 37 8.24 -8.28 10.00
N LEU A 38 7.95 -9.50 9.54
CA LEU A 38 7.45 -9.75 8.20
C LEU A 38 5.93 -9.86 8.23
N LEU A 39 5.27 -8.98 7.49
CA LEU A 39 3.83 -8.86 7.37
C LEU A 39 3.41 -8.98 5.90
N MET A 40 2.11 -8.97 5.66
CA MET A 40 1.52 -8.99 4.33
C MET A 40 0.40 -7.96 4.26
N VAL A 41 0.31 -7.24 3.14
CA VAL A 41 -0.86 -6.41 2.84
C VAL A 41 -2.07 -7.33 2.62
N ASP A 42 -3.21 -7.07 3.26
CA ASP A 42 -4.39 -7.95 3.18
C ASP A 42 -4.81 -8.19 1.71
N GLY A 43 -4.66 -9.44 1.26
CA GLY A 43 -4.97 -9.87 -0.11
C GLY A 43 -6.44 -9.76 -0.52
N ARG A 44 -7.35 -9.52 0.44
CA ARG A 44 -8.81 -9.51 0.23
C ARG A 44 -9.37 -8.12 0.00
N ARG A 45 -8.56 -7.06 0.17
CA ARG A 45 -8.99 -5.67 0.12
C ARG A 45 -8.38 -4.96 -1.10
N ARG A 46 -9.00 -3.85 -1.50
CA ARG A 46 -8.42 -2.91 -2.49
C ARG A 46 -7.50 -1.95 -1.74
N ASN A 47 -6.31 -2.42 -1.40
CA ASN A 47 -5.38 -1.69 -0.58
C ASN A 47 -3.93 -1.87 -1.04
N GLY A 48 -3.05 -1.06 -0.46
CA GLY A 48 -1.63 -1.17 -0.72
C GLY A 48 -0.82 -0.27 0.20
N LEU A 49 0.50 -0.42 0.07
CA LEU A 49 1.47 0.37 0.80
C LEU A 49 2.51 0.90 -0.19
N ILE A 50 2.70 2.21 -0.20
CA ILE A 50 3.86 2.82 -0.88
C ILE A 50 4.96 3.00 0.16
N LEU A 51 6.09 2.35 -0.08
CA LEU A 51 7.29 2.40 0.76
C LEU A 51 8.26 3.38 0.13
N ILE A 52 8.55 4.48 0.83
CA ILE A 52 9.53 5.48 0.41
C ILE A 52 10.89 5.06 0.95
N LYS A 53 11.80 4.73 0.04
CA LYS A 53 13.20 4.45 0.33
C LYS A 53 14.05 5.68 0.04
N HIS A 54 15.36 5.58 0.28
CA HIS A 54 16.29 6.70 0.13
C HIS A 54 16.24 7.40 -1.24
N PHE A 55 16.08 6.64 -2.32
CA PHE A 55 16.18 7.18 -3.68
C PHE A 55 14.98 6.87 -4.59
N HIS A 56 14.08 6.00 -4.15
CA HIS A 56 12.93 5.54 -4.93
C HIS A 56 11.77 5.18 -4.01
N ALA A 57 10.63 4.84 -4.60
CA ALA A 57 9.53 4.23 -3.89
C ALA A 57 9.20 2.85 -4.46
N GLU A 58 8.58 2.00 -3.66
CA GLU A 58 8.04 0.72 -4.09
C GLU A 58 6.58 0.58 -3.68
N PHE A 59 5.76 -0.03 -4.53
CA PHE A 59 4.38 -0.32 -4.22
C PHE A 59 4.20 -1.79 -3.81
N ALA A 60 3.57 -2.03 -2.66
CA ALA A 60 3.10 -3.34 -2.22
C ALA A 60 1.58 -3.34 -2.30
N GLY A 61 1.01 -3.98 -3.33
CA GLY A 61 -0.42 -4.21 -3.40
C GLY A 61 -0.86 -5.43 -2.58
N PRO A 62 -2.12 -5.86 -2.71
CA PRO A 62 -2.69 -6.92 -1.87
C PRO A 62 -1.93 -8.23 -2.00
N GLY A 63 -1.74 -8.88 -0.86
CA GLY A 63 -0.99 -10.12 -0.76
C GLY A 63 0.52 -9.94 -0.89
N ALA A 64 1.03 -8.74 -1.10
CA ALA A 64 2.48 -8.51 -1.11
C ALA A 64 3.05 -8.56 0.31
N ALA A 65 4.21 -9.20 0.43
CA ALA A 65 5.01 -9.14 1.66
C ALA A 65 5.57 -7.74 1.87
N VAL A 66 5.59 -7.28 3.13
CA VAL A 66 6.21 -6.03 3.58
C VAL A 66 6.91 -6.25 4.93
N GLY A 67 7.93 -5.45 5.21
CA GLY A 67 8.74 -5.57 6.42
C GLY A 67 9.90 -6.55 6.24
N GLY A 68 10.31 -7.18 7.34
CA GLY A 68 11.51 -8.01 7.35
C GLY A 68 12.76 -7.21 6.98
N ALA A 69 13.81 -7.90 6.52
CA ALA A 69 15.07 -7.26 6.16
C ALA A 69 15.00 -6.32 4.94
N PHE A 70 13.94 -6.41 4.12
CA PHE A 70 13.84 -5.66 2.87
C PHE A 70 13.39 -4.22 3.07
N ASP A 71 12.66 -3.92 4.14
CA ASP A 71 12.01 -2.61 4.33
C ASP A 71 12.55 -1.84 5.54
N LEU A 72 13.62 -2.33 6.20
CA LEU A 72 14.25 -1.69 7.37
C LEU A 72 14.77 -0.26 7.10
N ASP A 73 15.08 0.05 5.85
CA ASP A 73 15.59 1.35 5.40
C ASP A 73 14.49 2.26 4.85
N SER A 74 13.21 1.88 5.01
CA SER A 74 12.07 2.70 4.59
C SER A 74 11.99 3.95 5.46
N GLN A 75 12.00 5.11 4.81
CA GLN A 75 11.90 6.41 5.48
C GLN A 75 10.45 6.77 5.80
N GLU A 76 9.51 6.31 4.97
CA GLU A 76 8.09 6.62 5.08
C GLU A 76 7.26 5.49 4.48
N ALA A 77 6.10 5.22 5.05
CA ALA A 77 5.13 4.25 4.55
C ALA A 77 3.77 4.96 4.41
N ILE A 78 3.22 4.91 3.20
CA ILE A 78 1.99 5.61 2.84
C ILE A 78 0.92 4.55 2.54
N PRO A 79 -0.01 4.31 3.48
CA PRO A 79 -1.20 3.50 3.26
C PRO A 79 -2.03 4.00 2.08
N VAL A 80 -2.56 3.08 1.28
CA VAL A 80 -3.46 3.39 0.15
C VAL A 80 -4.70 2.50 0.23
N GLY A 81 -5.88 3.08 0.04
CA GLY A 81 -7.16 2.37 0.08
C GLY A 81 -7.55 1.92 1.49
N ASP A 82 -8.29 0.81 1.59
CA ASP A 82 -8.72 0.19 2.85
C ASP A 82 -7.56 -0.62 3.47
N PHE A 83 -6.55 0.10 3.95
CA PHE A 83 -5.26 -0.47 4.32
C PHE A 83 -5.33 -1.36 5.57
N CYS A 84 -4.79 -2.57 5.42
CA CYS A 84 -4.73 -3.56 6.47
C CYS A 84 -3.49 -4.43 6.28
N LEU A 85 -2.81 -4.73 7.39
CA LEU A 85 -1.70 -5.69 7.44
C LEU A 85 -2.11 -6.94 8.19
N VAL A 86 -1.60 -8.08 7.74
CA VAL A 86 -1.85 -9.39 8.33
C VAL A 86 -0.52 -10.12 8.55
N TYR A 87 -0.46 -10.97 9.58
CA TYR A 87 0.69 -11.83 9.81
C TYR A 87 0.70 -13.03 8.87
N LEU A 88 1.88 -13.35 8.33
CA LEU A 88 2.12 -14.55 7.54
C LEU A 88 2.29 -15.77 8.45
N GLN A 89 1.49 -16.81 8.23
CA GLN A 89 1.40 -17.98 9.11
C GLN A 89 2.28 -19.15 8.67
N SER A 90 2.60 -19.26 7.37
CA SER A 90 3.34 -20.40 6.83
C SER A 90 4.46 -20.01 5.85
N PRO A 91 5.49 -20.88 5.67
CA PRO A 91 6.52 -20.68 4.64
C PRO A 91 5.94 -20.55 3.22
N GLU A 92 4.90 -21.30 2.89
CA GLU A 92 4.22 -21.24 1.59
C GLU A 92 3.55 -19.88 1.38
N GLU A 93 2.90 -19.35 2.43
CA GLU A 93 2.30 -18.02 2.40
C GLU A 93 3.36 -16.94 2.20
N ARG A 94 4.50 -17.04 2.89
CA ARG A 94 5.65 -16.13 2.71
C ARG A 94 6.16 -16.17 1.27
N GLN A 95 6.39 -17.37 0.73
CA GLN A 95 6.87 -17.54 -0.64
C GLN A 95 5.91 -16.91 -1.66
N LYS A 96 4.61 -17.14 -1.47
CA LYS A 96 3.57 -16.53 -2.31
C LYS A 96 3.58 -15.01 -2.20
N ALA A 97 3.66 -14.47 -0.98
CA ALA A 97 3.62 -13.03 -0.73
C ALA A 97 4.84 -12.29 -1.33
N PHE A 98 6.03 -12.89 -1.27
CA PHE A 98 7.20 -12.39 -1.98
C PHE A 98 7.05 -12.49 -3.51
N GLY A 99 6.43 -13.56 -4.00
CA GLY A 99 6.09 -13.71 -5.42
C GLY A 99 5.16 -12.60 -5.93
N ILE A 100 4.18 -12.20 -5.12
CA ILE A 100 3.27 -11.08 -5.40
C ILE A 100 4.01 -9.76 -5.33
N ARG A 101 4.84 -9.53 -4.30
CA ARG A 101 5.67 -8.32 -4.20
C ARG A 101 6.52 -8.11 -5.47
N ARG A 102 7.11 -9.18 -6.01
CA ARG A 102 7.88 -9.13 -7.26
C ARG A 102 7.04 -8.74 -8.48
N HIS A 103 5.77 -9.14 -8.55
CA HIS A 103 4.88 -8.70 -9.63
C HIS A 103 4.64 -7.20 -9.59
N TRP A 104 4.45 -6.62 -8.41
CA TRP A 104 4.32 -5.16 -8.26
C TRP A 104 5.58 -4.40 -8.65
N VAL A 105 6.77 -4.92 -8.27
CA VAL A 105 8.05 -4.34 -8.71
C VAL A 105 8.17 -4.36 -10.24
N ARG A 106 7.79 -5.47 -10.89
CA ARG A 106 7.80 -5.58 -12.36
C ARG A 106 6.85 -4.59 -13.04
N LEU A 107 5.68 -4.30 -12.43
CA LEU A 107 4.77 -3.28 -12.94
C LEU A 107 5.47 -1.91 -12.97
N THR A 108 6.11 -1.51 -11.87
CA THR A 108 6.86 -0.24 -11.82
C THR A 108 8.05 -0.24 -12.79
N GLU A 109 8.77 -1.35 -12.95
CA GLU A 109 9.84 -1.48 -13.94
C GLU A 109 9.33 -1.24 -15.37
N GLN A 110 8.21 -1.88 -15.75
CA GLN A 110 7.60 -1.70 -17.07
C GLN A 110 7.16 -0.26 -17.34
N LEU A 111 6.62 0.42 -16.32
CA LEU A 111 6.28 1.83 -16.42
C LEU A 111 7.55 2.67 -16.58
N THR A 112 8.58 2.45 -15.76
CA THR A 112 9.84 3.22 -15.82
C THR A 112 10.59 3.09 -17.14
N ALA A 113 10.43 1.95 -17.83
CA ALA A 113 11.05 1.67 -19.13
C ALA A 113 10.52 2.54 -20.28
N LYS A 114 9.37 3.21 -20.11
CA LYS A 114 8.86 4.15 -21.13
C LYS A 114 9.70 5.43 -21.15
N PRO A 115 10.06 5.96 -22.33
CA PRO A 115 10.96 7.11 -22.41
C PRO A 115 10.30 8.43 -21.98
N ALA A 116 9.01 8.61 -22.25
CA ALA A 116 8.31 9.86 -22.00
C ALA A 116 7.78 9.95 -20.56
N ALA A 117 8.25 10.93 -19.79
CA ALA A 117 7.87 11.11 -18.39
C ALA A 117 6.36 11.31 -18.18
N LEU A 118 5.69 12.02 -19.10
CA LEU A 118 4.25 12.23 -19.04
C LEU A 118 3.47 10.93 -19.33
N GLU A 119 3.91 10.15 -20.33
CA GLU A 119 3.32 8.83 -20.63
C GLU A 119 3.42 7.91 -19.42
N ARG A 120 4.59 7.83 -18.76
CA ARG A 120 4.75 7.06 -17.51
C ARG A 120 3.75 7.46 -16.44
N SER A 121 3.54 8.76 -16.30
CA SER A 121 2.67 9.34 -15.28
C SER A 121 1.20 9.02 -15.56
N GLN A 122 0.75 9.17 -16.81
CA GLN A 122 -0.60 8.82 -17.23
C GLN A 122 -0.86 7.31 -17.07
N MET A 123 0.06 6.47 -17.55
CA MET A 123 -0.06 5.03 -17.42
C MET A 123 -0.11 4.60 -15.94
N LEU A 124 0.71 5.17 -15.07
CA LEU A 124 0.66 4.90 -13.64
C LEU A 124 -0.72 5.23 -13.06
N LEU A 125 -1.24 6.44 -13.33
CA LEU A 125 -2.54 6.88 -12.84
C LEU A 125 -3.66 5.97 -13.36
N THR A 126 -3.69 5.65 -14.65
CA THR A 126 -4.67 4.72 -15.23
C THR A 126 -4.60 3.34 -14.57
N GLN A 127 -3.42 2.77 -14.37
CA GLN A 127 -3.28 1.47 -13.69
C GLN A 127 -3.76 1.53 -12.24
N PHE A 128 -3.43 2.61 -11.53
CA PHE A 128 -3.88 2.82 -10.15
C PHE A 128 -5.39 3.04 -10.08
N GLU A 129 -6.03 3.71 -11.04
CA GLU A 129 -7.49 3.91 -11.08
C GLU A 129 -8.28 2.69 -11.58
N GLN A 130 -7.63 1.74 -12.27
CA GLN A 130 -8.21 0.43 -12.52
C GLN A 130 -8.20 -0.41 -11.24
N TYR A 131 -7.11 -0.30 -10.46
CA TYR A 131 -6.90 -1.09 -9.28
C TYR A 131 -7.61 -0.53 -8.04
N PHE A 132 -7.55 0.78 -7.82
CA PHE A 132 -8.27 1.59 -6.82
C PHE A 132 -9.41 2.38 -7.47
N ASP A 133 -10.19 3.15 -6.70
CA ASP A 133 -11.09 4.15 -7.29
C ASP A 133 -10.38 5.51 -7.43
N ALA A 134 -10.93 6.39 -8.28
CA ALA A 134 -10.37 7.73 -8.50
C ALA A 134 -10.30 8.55 -7.20
N ALA A 135 -11.25 8.35 -6.29
CA ALA A 135 -11.29 9.01 -4.98
C ALA A 135 -10.12 8.61 -4.08
N THR A 136 -9.64 7.37 -4.19
CA THR A 136 -8.44 6.89 -3.49
C THR A 136 -7.18 7.41 -4.18
N VAL A 137 -7.10 7.33 -5.51
CA VAL A 137 -5.91 7.73 -6.27
C VAL A 137 -5.60 9.22 -6.12
N VAL A 138 -6.62 10.08 -6.00
CA VAL A 138 -6.42 11.53 -5.80
C VAL A 138 -5.81 11.85 -4.43
N GLN A 139 -5.95 10.98 -3.42
CA GLN A 139 -5.36 11.18 -2.09
C GLN A 139 -3.87 10.81 -2.04
N ILE A 140 -3.37 10.07 -3.03
CA ILE A 140 -1.96 9.66 -3.06
C ILE A 140 -1.08 10.88 -3.38
N PRO A 141 -0.08 11.20 -2.54
CA PRO A 141 0.79 12.35 -2.77
C PRO A 141 1.53 12.26 -4.11
N ASP A 142 1.58 13.37 -4.86
CA ASP A 142 2.31 13.46 -6.13
C ASP A 142 3.78 13.02 -5.98
N ARG A 143 4.41 13.32 -4.83
CA ARG A 143 5.78 12.90 -4.51
C ARG A 143 5.92 11.38 -4.49
N ALA A 144 4.97 10.67 -3.88
CA ALA A 144 5.02 9.23 -3.75
C ALA A 144 4.89 8.56 -5.12
N LEU A 145 3.90 8.99 -5.92
CA LEU A 145 3.71 8.52 -7.30
C LEU A 145 4.93 8.83 -8.18
N ALA A 146 5.50 10.02 -8.04
CA ALA A 146 6.66 10.44 -8.80
C ALA A 146 7.89 9.57 -8.52
N LEU A 147 8.10 9.17 -7.26
CA LEU A 147 9.19 8.30 -6.84
C LEU A 147 9.02 6.84 -7.33
N LEU A 148 7.79 6.37 -7.53
CA LEU A 148 7.53 5.03 -8.07
C LEU A 148 8.02 4.87 -9.53
N ILE A 149 7.99 5.96 -10.31
CA ILE A 149 8.25 5.92 -11.76
C ILE A 149 9.40 6.85 -12.21
N GLY A 150 10.14 7.42 -11.26
CA GLY A 150 11.30 8.27 -11.54
C GLY A 150 10.98 9.53 -12.34
N VAL A 151 9.96 10.29 -11.94
CA VAL A 151 9.61 11.60 -12.53
C VAL A 151 9.60 12.71 -11.48
N PHE A 152 9.37 13.96 -11.90
CA PHE A 152 9.12 15.05 -10.96
C PHE A 152 7.64 15.07 -10.51
N PRO A 153 7.34 15.51 -9.28
CA PRO A 153 5.96 15.67 -8.80
C PRO A 153 5.10 16.55 -9.71
N GLN A 154 5.68 17.61 -10.32
CA GLN A 154 4.94 18.43 -11.29
C GLN A 154 4.48 17.66 -12.52
N THR A 155 5.18 16.60 -12.92
CA THR A 155 4.78 15.76 -14.06
C THR A 155 3.51 14.96 -13.73
N ILE A 156 3.45 14.39 -12.52
CA ILE A 156 2.24 13.73 -12.01
C ILE A 156 1.07 14.71 -11.98
N ARG A 157 1.28 15.91 -11.44
CA ARG A 157 0.25 16.95 -11.37
C ARG A 157 -0.31 17.32 -12.75
N ARG A 158 0.56 17.44 -13.75
CA ARG A 158 0.14 17.70 -15.14
C ARG A 158 -0.65 16.52 -15.73
N ALA A 159 -0.24 15.27 -15.46
CA ALA A 159 -0.99 14.10 -15.89
C ALA A 159 -2.41 14.09 -15.30
N ARG A 160 -2.56 14.34 -13.99
CA ARG A 160 -3.87 14.46 -13.31
C ARG A 160 -4.80 15.53 -13.90
N GLN A 161 -4.23 16.57 -14.51
CA GLN A 161 -4.98 17.65 -15.16
C GLN A 161 -5.34 17.34 -16.61
N SER A 162 -4.64 16.41 -17.25
CA SER A 162 -4.85 16.07 -18.66
C SER A 162 -6.00 15.08 -18.87
N ASP A 163 -6.39 14.36 -17.81
CA ASP A 163 -7.53 13.42 -17.80
C ASP A 163 -8.85 14.08 -17.37
N ARG A 164 -8.87 15.42 -17.23
CA ARG A 164 -10.07 16.24 -16.96
C ARG A 164 -10.47 17.03 -18.20
#